data_AF-A0A218YUZ0-F1
#
_entry.id   AF-A0A218YUZ0-F1
#
_cell.length_a   1.000
_cell.length_b   1.000
_cell.length_c   1.000
_cell.angle_alpha   90.00
_cell.angle_beta   90.00
_cell.angle_gamma   90.00
#
_symmetry.space_group_name_H-M   'P 1'
#
loop_
_entity.id
_entity.type
_entity.pdbx_description
1 polymer ?
#
loop_
_entity_poly.entity_id
_entity_poly.type
_entity_poly.pdbx_seq_one_letter_code
_entity_poly.pdbx_strand_id
1 'polypeptide(L)'
;MPADDSAVSSSIGGVPKPLLWTHPDPDSTRMMKFMRGVNDKFGLNLQTYDSLYKWSIDHISEFWGEVWDFTGVTAERSYNEARGSPIRHAVPNIGSIFPRPDFFAGSRLNFAENLLYPANIVIDESSPAIIEATESGHSSITWAELRERVRRCALALGFHGVAESDRVAGFVGNHANAVVAMLAAASIGAVWTGVSPDTGVTAVLERLVQIEPKVLFVDNAVGYNNKVHGSHAKVTEILEGLQGLKACVMFETVKGFEMKTEGLALSGGEVWKYPDFVNRYLLQLLPIAVGSAN
;
A
#
# COMPACT_ATOMS: atom_id res chain seq x y z
N MET A 1 -33.58 -0.59 -4.20
CA MET A 1 -34.38 -1.83 -4.08
C MET A 1 -33.81 -2.72 -2.98
N PRO A 2 -34.62 -3.51 -2.26
CA PRO A 2 -34.09 -4.43 -1.27
C PRO A 2 -33.17 -5.43 -1.98
N ALA A 3 -32.02 -5.71 -1.39
CA ALA A 3 -31.28 -6.92 -1.71
C ALA A 3 -32.23 -8.08 -1.43
N ASP A 4 -32.71 -8.74 -2.48
CA ASP A 4 -33.38 -10.01 -2.32
C ASP A 4 -32.28 -11.02 -2.00
N ASP A 5 -31.87 -11.07 -0.73
CA ASP A 5 -30.93 -12.05 -0.13
C ASP A 5 -31.55 -13.46 -0.15
N SER A 6 -32.14 -13.84 -1.27
CA SER A 6 -32.86 -15.10 -1.49
C SER A 6 -31.93 -16.31 -1.51
N ALA A 7 -30.60 -16.10 -1.52
CA ALA A 7 -29.60 -17.16 -1.60
C ALA A 7 -29.04 -17.65 -0.25
N VAL A 8 -29.37 -17.02 0.90
CA VAL A 8 -29.11 -17.60 2.21
C VAL A 8 -30.41 -18.22 2.69
N SER A 9 -30.45 -19.55 2.85
CA SER A 9 -31.58 -20.27 3.47
C SER A 9 -32.07 -19.51 4.71
N SER A 10 -33.13 -18.72 4.52
CA SER A 10 -33.60 -17.72 5.47
C SER A 10 -34.55 -18.33 6.50
N SER A 11 -34.63 -19.66 6.53
CA SER A 11 -35.54 -20.40 7.40
C SER A 11 -34.78 -21.35 8.32
N ILE A 12 -34.99 -21.18 9.62
CA ILE A 12 -34.88 -22.25 10.60
C ILE A 12 -36.34 -22.60 10.91
N GLY A 13 -36.81 -23.75 10.44
CA GLY A 13 -38.19 -24.20 10.69
C GLY A 13 -39.29 -23.44 9.91
N GLY A 14 -38.99 -22.88 8.73
CA GLY A 14 -40.01 -22.29 7.85
C GLY A 14 -40.46 -20.86 8.20
N VAL A 15 -39.86 -20.21 9.20
CA VAL A 15 -40.10 -18.79 9.51
C VAL A 15 -39.10 -17.92 8.77
N PRO A 16 -39.52 -16.98 7.90
CA PRO A 16 -38.62 -16.02 7.28
C PRO A 16 -37.96 -15.15 8.35
N LYS A 17 -36.63 -15.07 8.35
CA LYS A 17 -35.91 -14.12 9.22
C LYS A 17 -36.40 -12.69 8.92
N PRO A 18 -36.73 -11.88 9.95
CA PRO A 18 -37.15 -10.51 9.73
C PRO A 18 -36.02 -9.68 9.13
N LEU A 19 -36.31 -8.91 8.08
CA LEU A 19 -35.38 -7.93 7.51
C LEU A 19 -35.09 -6.86 8.58
N LEU A 20 -33.85 -6.79 9.05
CA LEU A 20 -33.47 -5.92 10.16
C LEU A 20 -33.22 -4.47 9.74
N TRP A 21 -32.78 -4.25 8.51
CA TRP A 21 -32.44 -2.93 8.00
C TRP A 21 -32.43 -2.93 6.47
N THR A 22 -32.70 -1.77 5.87
CA THR A 22 -32.49 -1.52 4.45
C THR A 22 -31.88 -0.12 4.27
N HIS A 23 -31.03 0.04 3.26
CA HIS A 23 -30.46 1.33 2.95
C HIS A 23 -31.58 2.31 2.53
N PRO A 24 -31.65 3.53 3.09
CA PRO A 24 -32.76 4.46 2.82
C PRO A 24 -32.81 4.92 1.35
N ASP A 25 -31.67 4.90 0.66
CA ASP A 25 -31.56 5.21 -0.76
C ASP A 25 -30.54 4.29 -1.46
N PRO A 26 -30.91 3.04 -1.82
CA PRO A 26 -29.97 2.10 -2.42
C PRO A 26 -29.42 2.59 -3.77
N ASP A 27 -30.20 3.42 -4.46
CA ASP A 27 -29.96 3.90 -5.82
C ASP A 27 -28.83 4.93 -5.94
N SER A 28 -28.44 5.57 -4.83
CA SER A 28 -27.28 6.48 -4.77
C SER A 28 -25.95 5.78 -4.48
N THR A 29 -25.96 4.48 -4.19
CA THR A 29 -24.72 3.76 -3.88
C THR A 29 -23.78 3.67 -5.09
N ARG A 30 -22.46 3.60 -4.82
CA ARG A 30 -21.47 3.38 -5.89
C ARG A 30 -21.69 2.06 -6.62
N MET A 31 -22.21 1.05 -5.94
CA MET A 31 -22.55 -0.24 -6.54
C MET A 31 -23.69 -0.11 -7.56
N MET A 32 -24.76 0.64 -7.25
CA MET A 32 -25.83 0.90 -8.22
C MET A 32 -25.34 1.74 -9.39
N LYS A 33 -24.47 2.73 -9.15
CA LYS A 33 -23.82 3.49 -10.23
C LYS A 33 -23.00 2.58 -11.16
N PHE A 34 -22.23 1.65 -10.60
CA PHE A 34 -21.48 0.65 -11.37
C PHE A 34 -22.40 -0.25 -12.19
N MET A 35 -23.45 -0.83 -11.57
CA MET A 35 -24.41 -1.70 -12.25
C MET A 35 -25.14 -1.00 -13.40
N ARG A 36 -25.50 0.28 -13.24
CA ARG A 36 -26.07 1.09 -14.34
C ARG A 36 -25.08 1.26 -15.49
N GLY A 37 -23.82 1.55 -15.20
CA GLY A 37 -22.77 1.62 -16.23
C GLY A 37 -22.59 0.30 -17.00
N VAL A 38 -22.65 -0.84 -16.29
CA VAL A 38 -22.65 -2.18 -16.90
C VAL A 38 -23.89 -2.37 -17.79
N ASN A 39 -25.09 -2.04 -17.30
CA ASN A 39 -26.33 -2.13 -18.08
C ASN A 39 -26.26 -1.29 -19.35
N ASP A 40 -25.82 -0.04 -19.24
CA ASP A 40 -25.73 0.90 -20.36
C ASP A 40 -24.73 0.42 -21.42
N LYS A 41 -23.55 -0.07 -21.00
CA LYS A 41 -22.47 -0.51 -21.91
C LYS A 41 -22.78 -1.82 -22.62
N PHE A 42 -23.42 -2.77 -21.93
CA PHE A 42 -23.67 -4.12 -22.46
C PHE A 42 -25.12 -4.38 -22.87
N GLY A 43 -26.01 -3.38 -22.78
CA GLY A 43 -27.43 -3.54 -23.10
C GLY A 43 -28.15 -4.52 -22.17
N LEU A 44 -27.73 -4.58 -20.90
CA LEU A 44 -28.28 -5.49 -19.90
C LEU A 44 -29.37 -4.81 -19.07
N ASN A 45 -30.09 -5.61 -18.30
CA ASN A 45 -31.13 -5.16 -17.37
C ASN A 45 -30.94 -5.77 -15.98
N LEU A 46 -29.73 -5.66 -15.43
CA LEU A 46 -29.39 -6.11 -14.08
C LEU A 46 -30.09 -5.20 -13.07
N GLN A 47 -30.87 -5.78 -12.16
CA GLN A 47 -31.72 -5.06 -11.20
C GLN A 47 -31.31 -5.29 -9.74
N THR A 48 -30.59 -6.38 -9.47
CA THR A 48 -30.19 -6.81 -8.12
C THR A 48 -28.70 -7.09 -8.05
N TYR A 49 -28.14 -7.04 -6.83
CA TYR A 49 -26.77 -7.47 -6.60
C TYR A 49 -26.54 -8.91 -7.08
N ASP A 50 -27.48 -9.82 -6.84
CA ASP A 50 -27.40 -11.21 -7.31
C ASP A 50 -27.31 -11.31 -8.83
N SER A 51 -28.06 -10.47 -9.55
CA SER A 51 -27.97 -10.43 -11.02
C SER A 51 -26.61 -9.93 -11.49
N LEU A 52 -26.04 -8.92 -10.82
CA LEU A 52 -24.69 -8.42 -11.11
C LEU A 52 -23.61 -9.43 -10.74
N TYR A 53 -23.73 -10.11 -9.60
CA TYR A 53 -22.82 -11.16 -9.15
C TYR A 53 -22.83 -12.35 -10.12
N LYS A 54 -24.03 -12.81 -10.53
CA LYS A 54 -24.14 -13.86 -11.55
C LYS A 54 -23.45 -13.45 -12.85
N TRP A 55 -23.71 -12.22 -13.31
CA TRP A 55 -23.04 -11.70 -14.50
C TRP A 55 -21.51 -11.63 -14.33
N SER A 56 -21.00 -11.21 -13.17
CA SER A 56 -19.56 -11.05 -12.95
C SER A 56 -18.78 -12.37 -12.97
N ILE A 57 -19.41 -13.48 -12.57
CA ILE A 57 -18.80 -14.81 -12.63
C ILE A 57 -19.02 -15.51 -13.98
N ASP A 58 -20.09 -15.16 -14.71
CA ASP A 58 -20.34 -15.68 -16.06
C ASP A 58 -19.50 -14.92 -17.12
N HIS A 59 -19.15 -13.65 -16.87
CA HIS A 59 -18.45 -12.72 -17.76
C HIS A 59 -17.23 -12.07 -17.07
N ILE A 60 -16.31 -12.91 -16.57
CA ILE A 60 -15.18 -12.50 -15.73
C ILE A 60 -14.32 -11.42 -16.38
N SER A 61 -13.97 -11.57 -17.67
CA SER A 61 -13.12 -10.61 -18.36
C SER A 61 -13.82 -9.27 -18.54
N GLU A 62 -15.08 -9.25 -18.95
CA GLU A 62 -15.85 -8.02 -19.09
C GLU A 62 -15.99 -7.31 -17.75
N PHE A 63 -16.36 -8.05 -16.70
CA PHE A 63 -16.49 -7.51 -15.36
C PHE A 63 -15.20 -6.84 -14.86
N TRP A 64 -14.05 -7.51 -14.96
CA TRP A 64 -12.78 -6.94 -14.52
C TRP A 64 -12.32 -5.76 -15.38
N GLY A 65 -12.68 -5.75 -16.67
CA GLY A 65 -12.53 -4.58 -17.54
C GLY A 65 -13.35 -3.39 -17.04
N GLU A 66 -14.61 -3.60 -16.67
CA GLU A 66 -15.43 -2.52 -16.09
C GLU A 66 -14.94 -2.06 -14.73
N VAL A 67 -14.43 -2.96 -13.89
CA VAL A 67 -13.84 -2.56 -12.59
C VAL A 67 -12.63 -1.66 -12.83
N TRP A 68 -11.75 -2.01 -13.77
CA TRP A 68 -10.61 -1.19 -14.16
C TRP A 68 -11.04 0.22 -14.58
N ASP A 69 -12.00 0.31 -15.51
CA ASP A 69 -12.50 1.58 -16.03
C ASP A 69 -13.23 2.40 -14.95
N PHE A 70 -14.13 1.78 -14.18
CA PHE A 70 -14.93 2.45 -13.17
C PHE A 70 -14.10 2.97 -11.99
N THR A 71 -13.08 2.22 -11.59
CA THR A 71 -12.16 2.64 -10.53
C THR A 71 -11.11 3.63 -11.01
N GLY A 72 -10.96 3.80 -12.33
CA GLY A 72 -10.06 4.77 -12.95
C GLY A 72 -8.59 4.37 -12.84
N VAL A 73 -8.29 3.08 -12.99
CA VAL A 73 -6.90 2.59 -12.93
C VAL A 73 -6.09 3.18 -14.08
N THR A 74 -4.99 3.85 -13.71
CA THR A 74 -4.00 4.39 -14.63
C THR A 74 -2.87 3.39 -14.81
N ALA A 75 -2.41 3.24 -16.05
CA ALA A 75 -1.27 2.42 -16.41
C ALA A 75 -0.46 3.09 -17.52
N GLU A 76 0.87 2.97 -17.47
CA GLU A 76 1.75 3.38 -18.58
C GLU A 76 1.45 2.57 -19.84
N ARG A 77 1.11 1.29 -19.65
CA ARG A 77 0.64 0.41 -20.70
C ARG A 77 -0.61 -0.28 -20.21
N SER A 78 -1.72 -0.07 -20.90
CA SER A 78 -2.99 -0.73 -20.58
C SER A 78 -3.09 -2.11 -21.25
N TYR A 79 -3.88 -3.01 -20.66
CA TYR A 79 -4.13 -4.37 -21.18
C TYR A 79 -4.80 -4.34 -22.57
N ASN A 80 -5.52 -3.26 -22.90
CA ASN A 80 -6.15 -3.06 -24.21
C ASN A 80 -5.20 -2.46 -25.27
N GLU A 81 -4.02 -1.96 -24.87
CA GLU A 81 -3.04 -1.29 -25.73
C GLU A 81 -1.74 -2.09 -25.92
N ALA A 82 -1.54 -3.16 -25.14
CA ALA A 82 -0.32 -3.97 -25.18
C ALA A 82 -0.11 -4.65 -26.56
N ARG A 83 0.66 -3.98 -27.43
CA ARG A 83 1.05 -4.49 -28.76
C ARG A 83 1.72 -5.86 -28.63
N GLY A 84 1.17 -6.84 -29.34
CA GLY A 84 1.73 -8.20 -29.41
C GLY A 84 1.22 -9.18 -28.35
N SER A 85 0.35 -8.76 -27.43
CA SER A 85 -0.40 -9.70 -26.59
C SER A 85 -1.58 -10.24 -27.40
N PRO A 86 -1.71 -11.57 -27.61
CA PRO A 86 -2.87 -12.15 -28.29
C PRO A 86 -4.16 -12.05 -27.47
N ILE A 87 -4.11 -11.54 -26.23
CA ILE A 87 -5.20 -11.58 -25.26
C ILE A 87 -5.70 -10.15 -25.01
N ARG A 88 -6.85 -9.81 -25.59
CA ARG A 88 -7.59 -8.54 -25.38
C ARG A 88 -8.53 -8.60 -24.17
N HIS A 89 -8.21 -9.43 -23.18
CA HIS A 89 -9.10 -9.76 -22.07
C HIS A 89 -8.43 -9.37 -20.75
N ALA A 90 -9.21 -8.76 -19.85
CA ALA A 90 -8.77 -8.46 -18.49
C ALA A 90 -8.37 -9.74 -17.74
N VAL A 91 -9.01 -10.86 -18.07
CA VAL A 91 -8.66 -12.19 -17.58
C VAL A 91 -8.80 -13.17 -18.74
N PRO A 92 -7.83 -14.07 -19.01
CA PRO A 92 -8.00 -15.10 -20.02
C PRO A 92 -9.21 -15.99 -19.70
N ASN A 93 -9.91 -16.48 -20.72
CA ASN A 93 -11.00 -17.42 -20.53
C ASN A 93 -10.43 -18.75 -19.99
N ILE A 94 -10.58 -18.96 -18.69
CA ILE A 94 -10.04 -20.11 -17.98
C ILE A 94 -11.18 -20.87 -17.32
N GLY A 95 -11.31 -22.15 -17.68
CA GLY A 95 -12.26 -23.06 -17.01
C GLY A 95 -11.85 -23.46 -15.59
N SER A 96 -10.64 -23.07 -15.14
CA SER A 96 -10.08 -23.37 -13.81
C SER A 96 -9.16 -22.25 -13.35
N ILE A 97 -9.23 -21.87 -12.06
CA ILE A 97 -8.31 -20.92 -11.40
C ILE A 97 -6.91 -21.49 -11.16
N PHE A 98 -6.70 -22.77 -11.45
CA PHE A 98 -5.41 -23.44 -11.38
C PHE A 98 -4.99 -23.98 -12.75
N PRO A 99 -3.81 -23.58 -13.26
CA PRO A 99 -2.87 -22.59 -12.71
C PRO A 99 -3.46 -21.17 -12.68
N ARG A 100 -2.91 -20.29 -11.84
CA ARG A 100 -3.42 -18.92 -11.66
C ARG A 100 -3.42 -18.18 -13.02
N PRO A 101 -4.55 -17.64 -13.48
CA PRO A 101 -4.61 -16.85 -14.71
C PRO A 101 -3.87 -15.52 -14.56
N ASP A 102 -3.31 -15.02 -15.66
CA ASP A 102 -2.68 -13.70 -15.70
C ASP A 102 -3.74 -12.62 -15.91
N PHE A 103 -4.11 -11.97 -14.80
CA PHE A 103 -4.97 -10.79 -14.83
C PHE A 103 -4.23 -9.61 -15.49
N PHE A 104 -4.90 -8.94 -16.41
CA PHE A 104 -4.45 -7.76 -17.14
C PHE A 104 -3.07 -7.98 -17.81
N ALA A 105 -2.90 -9.16 -18.41
CA ALA A 105 -1.63 -9.56 -19.02
C ALA A 105 -1.12 -8.50 -20.01
N GLY A 106 0.14 -8.09 -19.83
CA GLY A 106 0.78 -7.07 -20.65
C GLY A 106 0.60 -5.64 -20.15
N SER A 107 -0.22 -5.39 -19.12
CA SER A 107 -0.27 -4.08 -18.48
C SER A 107 1.02 -3.75 -17.72
N ARG A 108 1.37 -2.46 -17.68
CA ARG A 108 2.41 -1.91 -16.79
C ARG A 108 1.84 -0.70 -16.06
N LEU A 109 1.76 -0.77 -14.74
CA LEU A 109 1.20 0.27 -13.87
C LEU A 109 2.06 0.44 -12.62
N ASN A 110 1.86 1.54 -11.90
CA ASN A 110 2.43 1.74 -10.57
C ASN A 110 1.32 1.87 -9.50
N PHE A 111 1.42 1.08 -8.44
CA PHE A 111 0.44 1.09 -7.34
C PHE A 111 0.44 2.42 -6.59
N ALA A 112 1.62 2.96 -6.28
CA ALA A 112 1.75 4.24 -5.57
C ALA A 112 1.25 5.41 -6.44
N GLU A 113 1.47 5.38 -7.75
CA GLU A 113 0.90 6.36 -8.69
C GLU A 113 -0.64 6.39 -8.61
N ASN A 114 -1.29 5.22 -8.70
CA ASN A 114 -2.75 5.14 -8.65
C ASN A 114 -3.33 5.63 -7.31
N LEU A 115 -2.60 5.48 -6.20
CA LEU A 115 -3.03 5.99 -4.90
C LEU A 115 -2.73 7.48 -4.70
N LEU A 116 -1.58 7.96 -5.20
CA LEU A 116 -1.12 9.33 -5.00
C LEU A 116 -1.72 10.30 -6.01
N TYR A 117 -1.98 9.84 -7.23
CA TYR A 117 -2.44 10.61 -8.38
C TYR A 117 -3.61 9.90 -9.11
N PRO A 118 -4.72 9.60 -8.41
CA PRO A 118 -5.88 8.96 -9.03
C PRO A 118 -6.48 9.84 -10.14
N ALA A 119 -6.59 9.31 -11.35
CA ALA A 119 -6.94 10.09 -12.54
C ALA A 119 -8.42 10.50 -12.62
N ASN A 120 -9.31 9.83 -11.88
CA ASN A 120 -10.75 10.02 -11.95
C ASN A 120 -11.32 10.95 -10.87
N ILE A 121 -10.47 11.55 -10.03
CA ILE A 121 -10.88 12.52 -9.01
C ILE A 121 -9.97 13.75 -9.01
N VAL A 122 -10.56 14.92 -8.81
CA VAL A 122 -9.79 16.15 -8.55
C VAL A 122 -9.54 16.23 -7.05
N ILE A 123 -8.27 16.31 -6.67
CA ILE A 123 -7.83 16.40 -5.28
C ILE A 123 -7.39 17.83 -5.00
N ASP A 124 -7.88 18.40 -3.89
CA ASP A 124 -7.32 19.62 -3.31
C ASP A 124 -6.04 19.25 -2.54
N GLU A 125 -4.89 19.79 -2.98
CA GLU A 125 -3.58 19.55 -2.37
C GLU A 125 -3.53 19.89 -0.88
N SER A 126 -4.36 20.83 -0.42
CA SER A 126 -4.43 21.26 0.97
C SER A 126 -5.37 20.39 1.83
N SER A 127 -6.17 19.53 1.20
CA SER A 127 -7.08 18.63 1.92
C SER A 127 -6.32 17.50 2.62
N PRO A 128 -6.84 16.97 3.74
CA PRO A 128 -6.21 15.84 4.44
C PRO A 128 -6.13 14.58 3.56
N ALA A 129 -4.93 14.00 3.47
CA ALA A 129 -4.70 12.70 2.84
C ALA A 129 -4.64 11.57 3.87
N ILE A 130 -3.98 11.81 5.00
CA ILE A 130 -3.89 10.88 6.13
C ILE A 130 -4.32 11.62 7.38
N ILE A 131 -5.21 11.00 8.16
CA ILE A 131 -5.52 11.38 9.53
C ILE A 131 -4.95 10.30 10.43
N GLU A 132 -3.93 10.65 11.21
CA GLU A 132 -3.30 9.78 12.18
C GLU A 132 -3.94 10.01 13.54
N ALA A 133 -4.35 8.93 14.22
CA ALA A 133 -4.93 8.99 15.55
C ALA A 133 -4.18 8.06 16.50
N THR A 134 -3.86 8.58 17.68
CA THR A 134 -3.11 7.92 18.75
C THR A 134 -3.88 8.05 20.07
N GLU A 135 -3.42 7.38 21.12
CA GLU A 135 -3.97 7.53 22.48
C GLU A 135 -3.87 8.97 23.02
N SER A 136 -2.97 9.79 22.45
CA SER A 136 -2.71 11.17 22.88
C SER A 136 -3.38 12.24 22.01
N GLY A 137 -4.12 11.84 20.97
CA GLY A 137 -4.79 12.77 20.05
C GLY A 137 -4.63 12.40 18.59
N HIS A 138 -4.98 13.31 17.69
CA HIS A 138 -4.91 13.11 16.25
C HIS A 138 -4.15 14.24 15.56
N SER A 139 -3.61 13.92 14.39
CA SER A 139 -3.00 14.88 13.47
C SER A 139 -3.34 14.49 12.04
N SER A 140 -3.07 15.37 11.09
CA SER A 140 -3.30 15.09 9.68
C SER A 140 -2.15 15.61 8.84
N ILE A 141 -1.90 14.95 7.71
CA ILE A 141 -1.04 15.47 6.66
C ILE A 141 -1.84 15.67 5.39
N THR A 142 -1.51 16.72 4.65
CA THR A 142 -2.20 17.05 3.39
C THR A 142 -1.73 16.17 2.24
N TRP A 143 -2.45 16.19 1.12
CA TRP A 143 -2.03 15.51 -0.11
C TRP A 143 -0.68 16.00 -0.64
N ALA A 144 -0.43 17.31 -0.62
CA ALA A 144 0.86 17.87 -1.01
C ALA A 144 2.00 17.34 -0.11
N GLU A 145 1.77 17.32 1.21
CA GLU A 145 2.76 16.82 2.16
C GLU A 145 3.03 15.33 1.98
N LEU A 146 1.99 14.51 1.79
CA LEU A 146 2.13 13.08 1.55
C LEU A 146 2.99 12.82 0.31
N ARG A 147 2.66 13.47 -0.81
CA ARG A 147 3.39 13.30 -2.08
C ARG A 147 4.85 13.71 -1.97
N GLU A 148 5.13 14.85 -1.34
CA GLU A 148 6.51 15.31 -1.15
C GLU A 148 7.31 14.39 -0.21
N ARG A 149 6.69 13.90 0.87
CA ARG A 149 7.31 12.92 1.76
C ARG A 149 7.63 11.60 1.04
N VAL A 150 6.69 11.09 0.23
CA VAL A 150 6.90 9.89 -0.58
C VAL A 150 8.02 10.10 -1.60
N ARG A 151 8.01 11.22 -2.32
CA ARG A 151 9.06 11.56 -3.29
C ARG A 151 10.44 11.56 -2.65
N ARG A 152 10.62 12.24 -1.51
CA ARG A 152 11.91 12.32 -0.81
C ARG A 152 12.37 10.96 -0.29
N CYS A 153 11.45 10.16 0.26
CA CYS A 153 11.75 8.81 0.72
C CYS A 153 12.14 7.88 -0.44
N ALA A 154 11.43 7.95 -1.58
CA ALA A 154 11.71 7.17 -2.77
C ALA A 154 13.10 7.50 -3.36
N LEU A 155 13.44 8.79 -3.45
CA LEU A 155 14.77 9.24 -3.88
C LEU A 155 15.87 8.74 -2.95
N ALA A 156 15.65 8.81 -1.63
CA ALA A 156 16.59 8.29 -0.65
C ALA A 156 16.77 6.77 -0.77
N LEU A 157 15.69 6.00 -0.90
CA LEU A 157 15.75 4.55 -1.13
C LEU A 157 16.60 4.22 -2.37
N GLY A 158 16.35 4.90 -3.50
CA GLY A 158 17.16 4.74 -4.72
C GLY A 158 18.63 5.08 -4.52
N PHE A 159 18.91 6.18 -3.81
CA PHE A 159 20.28 6.60 -3.47
C PHE A 159 21.02 5.55 -2.61
N HIS A 160 20.30 4.89 -1.71
CA HIS A 160 20.82 3.80 -0.89
C HIS A 160 20.82 2.42 -1.60
N GLY A 161 20.63 2.40 -2.92
CA GLY A 161 20.80 1.21 -3.75
C GLY A 161 19.61 0.26 -3.80
N VAL A 162 18.42 0.75 -3.43
CA VAL A 162 17.15 0.03 -3.64
C VAL A 162 16.70 0.20 -5.09
N ALA A 163 16.38 -0.91 -5.74
CA ALA A 163 15.88 -0.99 -7.09
C ALA A 163 14.61 -1.85 -7.17
N GLU A 164 14.07 -2.01 -8.37
CA GLU A 164 12.92 -2.86 -8.64
C GLU A 164 13.13 -4.29 -8.10
N SER A 165 12.11 -4.86 -7.46
CA SER A 165 12.13 -6.19 -6.81
C SER A 165 13.01 -6.35 -5.55
N ASP A 166 13.73 -5.31 -5.12
CA ASP A 166 14.37 -5.32 -3.81
C ASP A 166 13.33 -5.24 -2.68
N ARG A 167 13.65 -5.84 -1.53
CA ARG A 167 12.75 -5.82 -0.37
C ARG A 167 13.08 -4.67 0.54
N VAL A 168 12.06 -3.91 0.90
CA VAL A 168 12.09 -2.87 1.92
C VAL A 168 11.17 -3.32 3.05
N ALA A 169 11.71 -3.45 4.25
CA ALA A 169 10.97 -3.93 5.41
C ALA A 169 10.67 -2.78 6.37
N GLY A 170 9.60 -2.93 7.14
CA GLY A 170 9.29 -2.10 8.31
C GLY A 170 9.07 -2.97 9.55
N PHE A 171 9.72 -2.63 10.65
CA PHE A 171 9.34 -3.01 12.00
C PHE A 171 8.72 -1.77 12.68
N VAL A 172 7.52 -1.42 12.23
CA VAL A 172 6.87 -0.11 12.43
C VAL A 172 5.40 -0.27 12.78
N GLY A 173 4.89 0.65 13.59
CA GLY A 173 3.48 0.74 13.97
C GLY A 173 2.59 1.34 12.88
N ASN A 174 1.33 1.59 13.24
CA ASN A 174 0.36 2.21 12.35
C ASN A 174 0.41 3.75 12.45
N HIS A 175 1.21 4.40 11.61
CA HIS A 175 1.37 5.86 11.56
C HIS A 175 1.67 6.34 10.13
N ALA A 176 1.59 7.65 9.89
CA ALA A 176 1.72 8.21 8.54
C ALA A 176 3.07 7.88 7.87
N ASN A 177 4.17 7.85 8.64
CA ASN A 177 5.49 7.53 8.08
C ASN A 177 5.60 6.07 7.57
N ALA A 178 4.87 5.12 8.15
CA ALA A 178 4.83 3.75 7.63
C ALA A 178 4.17 3.69 6.25
N VAL A 179 3.09 4.45 6.04
CA VAL A 179 2.43 4.61 4.74
C VAL A 179 3.38 5.28 3.73
N VAL A 180 4.10 6.32 4.15
CA VAL A 180 5.11 6.99 3.32
C VAL A 180 6.19 6.02 2.86
N ALA A 181 6.75 5.20 3.76
CA ALA A 181 7.79 4.23 3.42
C ALA A 181 7.29 3.15 2.45
N MET A 182 6.08 2.63 2.68
CA MET A 182 5.43 1.67 1.79
C MET A 182 5.19 2.25 0.39
N LEU A 183 4.59 3.45 0.30
CA LEU A 183 4.34 4.12 -0.99
C LEU A 183 5.63 4.46 -1.71
N ALA A 184 6.67 4.88 -0.97
CA ALA A 184 7.98 5.15 -1.54
C ALA A 184 8.61 3.90 -2.15
N ALA A 185 8.62 2.77 -1.43
CA ALA A 185 9.10 1.49 -1.94
C ALA A 185 8.31 1.04 -3.19
N ALA A 186 6.97 1.07 -3.12
CA ALA A 186 6.11 0.70 -4.24
C ALA A 186 6.29 1.62 -5.46
N SER A 187 6.57 2.92 -5.26
CA SER A 187 6.77 3.88 -6.35
C SER A 187 8.00 3.57 -7.21
N ILE A 188 9.02 2.93 -6.64
CA ILE A 188 10.26 2.54 -7.34
C ILE A 188 10.29 1.06 -7.73
N GLY A 189 9.16 0.35 -7.60
CA GLY A 189 9.04 -1.07 -7.91
C GLY A 189 9.67 -2.01 -6.88
N ALA A 190 10.05 -1.50 -5.70
CA ALA A 190 10.51 -2.33 -4.59
C ALA A 190 9.31 -3.00 -3.89
N VAL A 191 9.57 -4.12 -3.23
CA VAL A 191 8.59 -4.92 -2.51
C VAL A 191 8.59 -4.52 -1.04
N TRP A 192 7.48 -3.96 -0.57
CA TRP A 192 7.30 -3.63 0.84
C TRP A 192 6.85 -4.84 1.66
N THR A 193 7.39 -4.97 2.87
CA THR A 193 6.84 -5.83 3.93
C THR A 193 6.82 -5.08 5.26
N GLY A 194 5.84 -5.36 6.12
CA GLY A 194 5.73 -4.73 7.43
C GLY A 194 5.45 -5.76 8.52
N VAL A 195 6.11 -5.62 9.66
CA VAL A 195 5.87 -6.40 10.88
C VAL A 195 5.65 -5.43 12.03
N SER A 196 4.61 -5.66 12.83
CA SER A 196 4.25 -4.75 13.92
C SER A 196 5.25 -4.84 15.09
N PRO A 197 5.54 -3.72 15.81
CA PRO A 197 6.56 -3.71 16.86
C PRO A 197 6.20 -4.52 18.12
N ASP A 198 4.93 -4.89 18.27
CA ASP A 198 4.46 -5.80 19.32
C ASP A 198 4.95 -7.24 19.10
N THR A 199 5.31 -7.60 17.87
CA THR A 199 5.79 -8.94 17.51
C THR A 199 7.15 -9.22 18.17
N GLY A 200 7.35 -10.47 18.61
CA GLY A 200 8.62 -10.94 19.18
C GLY A 200 9.70 -11.13 18.12
N VAL A 201 10.97 -10.93 18.51
CA VAL A 201 12.14 -10.97 17.60
C VAL A 201 12.19 -12.24 16.76
N THR A 202 11.97 -13.42 17.37
CA THR A 202 11.98 -14.71 16.66
C THR A 202 11.01 -14.74 15.48
N ALA A 203 9.77 -14.30 15.71
CA ALA A 203 8.74 -14.26 14.66
C ALA A 203 9.07 -13.23 13.57
N VAL A 204 9.73 -12.12 13.92
CA VAL A 204 10.21 -11.15 12.92
C VAL A 204 11.28 -11.80 12.03
N LEU A 205 12.28 -12.45 12.64
CA LEU A 205 13.40 -13.07 11.92
C LEU A 205 12.95 -14.24 11.04
N GLU A 206 12.00 -15.06 11.50
CA GLU A 206 11.41 -16.14 10.68
C GLU A 206 10.84 -15.62 9.36
N ARG A 207 10.39 -14.37 9.29
CA ARG A 207 9.88 -13.75 8.05
C ARG A 207 10.97 -13.04 7.27
N LEU A 208 11.74 -12.18 7.94
CA LEU A 208 12.65 -11.25 7.28
C LEU A 208 13.92 -11.92 6.75
N VAL A 209 14.41 -12.99 7.39
CA VAL A 209 15.58 -13.74 6.91
C VAL A 209 15.31 -14.38 5.55
N GLN A 210 14.10 -14.88 5.31
CA GLN A 210 13.75 -15.56 4.06
C GLN A 210 13.75 -14.63 2.84
N ILE A 211 13.54 -13.33 3.06
CA ILE A 211 13.36 -12.36 1.98
C ILE A 211 14.51 -11.35 1.89
N GLU A 212 15.46 -11.36 2.83
CA GLU A 212 16.69 -10.55 2.79
C GLU A 212 16.45 -9.08 2.37
N PRO A 213 15.82 -8.26 3.22
CA PRO A 213 15.55 -6.85 2.89
C PRO A 213 16.85 -6.04 2.77
N LYS A 214 16.86 -5.07 1.85
CA LYS A 214 17.97 -4.11 1.71
C LYS A 214 17.85 -2.94 2.69
N VAL A 215 16.63 -2.56 3.05
CA VAL A 215 16.37 -1.47 4.00
C VAL A 215 15.35 -1.93 5.02
N LEU A 216 15.60 -1.61 6.29
CA LEU A 216 14.65 -1.83 7.39
C LEU A 216 14.29 -0.48 8.03
N PHE A 217 13.03 -0.09 7.97
CA PHE A 217 12.49 1.01 8.76
C PHE A 217 12.09 0.51 10.14
N VAL A 218 12.35 1.29 11.18
CA VAL A 218 12.00 0.96 12.57
C VAL A 218 11.46 2.18 13.31
N ASP A 219 10.58 1.96 14.28
CA ASP A 219 10.20 3.03 15.22
C ASP A 219 11.19 3.12 16.37
N ASN A 220 11.47 4.34 16.86
CA ASN A 220 12.24 4.53 18.09
C ASN A 220 11.56 3.89 19.33
N ALA A 221 10.23 3.98 19.38
CA ALA A 221 9.38 3.42 20.42
C ALA A 221 7.92 3.37 19.96
N VAL A 222 7.09 2.66 20.73
CA VAL A 222 5.64 2.59 20.55
C VAL A 222 4.93 3.03 21.83
N GLY A 223 3.92 3.90 21.69
CA GLY A 223 2.98 4.21 22.76
C GLY A 223 1.81 3.22 22.76
N TYR A 224 1.55 2.58 23.90
CA TYR A 224 0.40 1.69 24.07
C TYR A 224 -0.03 1.63 25.53
N ASN A 225 -1.34 1.72 25.78
CA ASN A 225 -1.94 1.69 27.11
C ASN A 225 -1.27 2.70 28.07
N ASN A 226 -1.08 3.94 27.60
CA ASN A 226 -0.40 5.03 28.31
C ASN A 226 1.04 4.71 28.75
N LYS A 227 1.70 3.74 28.11
CA LYS A 227 3.10 3.38 28.34
C LYS A 227 3.90 3.53 27.07
N VAL A 228 5.18 3.86 27.23
CA VAL A 228 6.14 3.93 26.13
C VAL A 228 7.01 2.67 26.16
N HIS A 229 7.03 1.96 25.05
CA HIS A 229 7.80 0.74 24.83
C HIS A 229 8.93 1.04 23.85
N GLY A 230 10.16 1.14 24.35
CA GLY A 230 11.34 1.40 23.52
C GLY A 230 11.67 0.21 22.60
N SER A 231 12.05 0.51 21.35
CA SER A 231 12.33 -0.53 20.35
C SER A 231 13.77 -1.02 20.36
N HIS A 232 14.69 -0.31 21.04
CA HIS A 232 16.14 -0.51 20.94
C HIS A 232 16.60 -1.96 21.12
N ALA A 233 16.18 -2.63 22.20
CA ALA A 233 16.58 -4.02 22.46
C ALA A 233 16.14 -4.98 21.36
N LYS A 234 14.85 -4.93 20.98
CA LYS A 234 14.31 -5.77 19.90
C LYS A 234 14.99 -5.49 18.57
N VAL A 235 15.19 -4.21 18.23
CA VAL A 235 15.83 -3.82 16.97
C VAL A 235 17.27 -4.31 16.94
N THR A 236 18.02 -4.22 18.04
CA THR A 236 19.38 -4.76 18.13
C THR A 236 19.41 -6.24 17.77
N GLU A 237 18.58 -7.06 18.42
CA GLU A 237 18.51 -8.51 18.15
C GLU A 237 18.03 -8.82 16.71
N ILE A 238 17.11 -8.02 16.17
CA ILE A 238 16.67 -8.16 14.77
C ILE A 238 17.85 -7.87 13.82
N LEU A 239 18.61 -6.80 14.05
CA LEU A 239 19.73 -6.43 13.19
C LEU A 239 20.85 -7.47 13.22
N GLU A 240 21.12 -8.09 14.38
CA GLU A 240 22.07 -9.19 14.52
C GLU A 240 21.68 -10.43 13.69
N GLY A 241 20.37 -10.69 13.57
CA GLY A 241 19.83 -11.83 12.82
C GLY A 241 19.69 -11.58 11.31
N LEU A 242 19.88 -10.35 10.83
CA LEU A 242 19.72 -9.99 9.42
C LEU A 242 21.06 -9.77 8.71
N GLN A 243 21.12 -10.24 7.47
CA GLN A 243 22.25 -10.05 6.56
C GLN A 243 21.80 -9.24 5.34
N GLY A 244 22.75 -8.56 4.68
CA GLY A 244 22.50 -7.86 3.42
C GLY A 244 21.85 -6.48 3.53
N LEU A 245 21.45 -6.04 4.73
CA LEU A 245 20.93 -4.70 4.98
C LEU A 245 21.97 -3.62 4.60
N LYS A 246 21.53 -2.67 3.78
CA LYS A 246 22.26 -1.44 3.43
C LYS A 246 21.93 -0.29 4.36
N ALA A 247 20.71 -0.24 4.87
CA ALA A 247 20.29 0.78 5.82
C ALA A 247 19.27 0.26 6.85
N CYS A 248 19.40 0.73 8.09
CA CYS A 248 18.34 0.72 9.09
C CYS A 248 17.92 2.18 9.34
N VAL A 249 16.63 2.48 9.19
CA VAL A 249 16.13 3.86 9.19
C VAL A 249 15.12 4.03 10.32
N MET A 250 15.43 4.88 11.28
CA MET A 250 14.63 5.08 12.48
C MET A 250 13.67 6.26 12.34
N PHE A 251 12.39 6.01 12.56
CA PHE A 251 11.38 7.05 12.77
C PHE A 251 11.36 7.51 14.22
N GLU A 252 11.18 8.83 14.41
CA GLU A 252 10.84 9.41 15.71
C GLU A 252 9.32 9.36 15.91
N THR A 253 8.80 8.15 16.15
CA THR A 253 7.35 7.89 16.29
C THR A 253 6.84 8.35 17.65
N VAL A 254 7.58 8.10 18.74
CA VAL A 254 7.33 8.74 20.04
C VAL A 254 8.28 9.93 20.20
N LYS A 255 7.75 11.15 20.05
CA LYS A 255 8.53 12.39 20.14
C LYS A 255 9.24 12.53 21.49
N GLY A 256 10.52 12.91 21.45
CA GLY A 256 11.32 13.11 22.66
C GLY A 256 11.77 11.81 23.36
N PHE A 257 11.38 10.63 22.85
CA PHE A 257 11.97 9.37 23.28
C PHE A 257 13.22 9.08 22.45
N GLU A 258 14.39 9.21 23.06
CA GLU A 258 15.65 8.97 22.35
C GLU A 258 15.93 7.47 22.23
N MET A 259 16.07 7.00 20.98
CA MET A 259 16.67 5.70 20.69
C MET A 259 18.12 5.93 20.25
N LYS A 260 19.04 5.43 21.08
CA LYS A 260 20.48 5.47 20.84
C LYS A 260 20.84 4.66 19.61
N THR A 261 21.72 5.20 18.77
CA THR A 261 22.29 4.44 17.64
C THR A 261 23.44 3.54 18.08
N GLU A 262 24.04 3.81 19.25
CA GLU A 262 25.08 2.95 19.78
C GLU A 262 24.55 1.52 20.00
N GLY A 263 25.33 0.53 19.56
CA GLY A 263 24.96 -0.88 19.60
C GLY A 263 24.09 -1.36 18.43
N LEU A 264 23.52 -0.44 17.64
CA LEU A 264 22.82 -0.81 16.40
C LEU A 264 23.86 -0.97 15.28
N ALA A 265 24.39 -2.17 15.14
CA ALA A 265 25.35 -2.50 14.10
C ALA A 265 24.68 -3.26 12.95
N LEU A 266 25.09 -2.94 11.72
CA LEU A 266 24.72 -3.68 10.53
C LEU A 266 25.97 -4.40 10.01
N SER A 267 25.79 -5.58 9.42
CA SER A 267 26.90 -6.36 8.84
C SER A 267 27.56 -5.69 7.62
N GLY A 268 26.91 -4.72 6.97
CA GLY A 268 27.46 -4.02 5.81
C GLY A 268 26.70 -2.75 5.38
N GLY A 269 26.08 -2.06 6.32
CA GLY A 269 25.24 -0.88 6.08
C GLY A 269 25.35 0.17 7.20
N GLU A 270 24.52 1.20 7.12
CA GLU A 270 24.50 2.30 8.10
C GLU A 270 23.13 2.49 8.78
N VAL A 271 23.13 2.97 10.01
CA VAL A 271 21.92 3.32 10.76
C VAL A 271 21.65 4.81 10.62
N TRP A 272 20.41 5.17 10.32
CA TRP A 272 19.99 6.54 10.01
C TRP A 272 18.83 6.97 10.90
N LYS A 273 18.83 8.23 11.31
CA LYS A 273 17.57 8.90 11.65
C LYS A 273 16.86 9.26 10.35
N TYR A 274 15.54 9.11 10.30
CA TYR A 274 14.78 9.34 9.07
C TYR A 274 15.01 10.72 8.42
N PRO A 275 15.04 11.85 9.16
CA PRO A 275 15.34 13.16 8.56
C PRO A 275 16.70 13.20 7.84
N ASP A 276 17.70 12.52 8.37
CA ASP A 276 19.05 12.47 7.77
C ASP A 276 19.06 11.58 6.53
N PHE A 277 18.38 10.43 6.60
CA PHE A 277 18.21 9.50 5.47
C PHE A 277 17.61 10.21 4.25
N VAL A 278 16.51 10.95 4.43
CA VAL A 278 15.83 11.65 3.32
C VAL A 278 16.47 12.96 2.89
N ASN A 279 17.51 13.42 3.60
CA ASN A 279 18.26 14.62 3.23
C ASN A 279 19.66 14.31 2.68
N ARG A 280 20.17 13.10 2.88
CA ARG A 280 21.55 12.73 2.52
C ARG A 280 21.88 12.98 1.05
N TYR A 281 20.95 12.72 0.14
CA TYR A 281 21.18 12.94 -1.30
C TYR A 281 21.36 14.42 -1.67
N LEU A 282 20.77 15.36 -0.90
CA LEU A 282 20.90 16.80 -1.16
C LEU A 282 22.34 17.28 -0.92
N LEU A 283 23.07 16.65 -0.01
CA LEU A 283 24.47 16.99 0.28
C LEU A 283 25.42 16.63 -0.86
N GLN A 284 25.05 15.71 -1.75
CA GLN A 284 25.86 15.34 -2.93
C GLN A 284 25.46 16.11 -4.21
N LEU A 285 24.32 16.81 -4.21
CA LEU A 285 23.90 17.69 -5.29
C LEU A 285 24.47 19.12 -5.17
N LEU A 286 25.15 19.43 -4.06
CA LEU A 286 25.92 20.66 -3.93
C LEU A 286 27.18 20.53 -4.80
N PRO A 287 27.43 21.44 -5.76
CA PRO A 287 28.67 21.41 -6.51
C PRO A 287 29.85 21.52 -5.53
N ILE A 288 30.83 20.63 -5.69
CA ILE A 288 32.14 20.71 -5.03
C ILE A 288 32.58 22.16 -5.16
N ALA A 289 32.63 22.88 -4.04
CA ALA A 289 33.08 24.26 -4.01
C ALA A 289 34.44 24.32 -4.72
N VAL A 290 34.50 25.11 -5.80
CA VAL A 290 35.73 25.39 -6.53
C VAL A 290 36.73 25.86 -5.50
N GLY A 291 37.74 25.03 -5.26
CA GLY A 291 38.85 25.37 -4.40
C GLY A 291 39.45 26.68 -4.90
N SER A 292 39.57 27.64 -3.98
CA SER A 292 40.36 28.84 -4.16
C SER A 292 41.77 28.45 -4.58
N ALA A 293 42.10 28.66 -5.86
CA ALA A 293 43.48 28.73 -6.31
C ALA A 293 43.99 30.16 -6.05
N ASN A 294 45.09 30.24 -5.32
CA ASN A 294 45.93 31.43 -5.14
C ASN A 294 46.41 31.99 -6.48
#